data_AF-A0A2V8N342-F1
#
_entry.id   AF-A0A2V8N342-F1
#
_cell.length_a   1.000
_cell.length_b   1.000
_cell.length_c   1.000
_cell.angle_alpha   90.00
_cell.angle_beta   90.00
_cell.angle_gamma   90.00
#
_symmetry.space_group_name_H-M   'P 1'
#
loop_
_entity.id
_entity.type
_entity.pdbx_description
1 polymer ?
#
loop_
_entity_poly.entity_id
_entity_poly.type
_entity_poly.pdbx_seq_one_letter_code
_entity_poly.pdbx_strand_id
1 'polypeptide(L)'
;DGDTLVVDTKGFNGKAWIDQLGKPSTEALHVTERFRRKDFGHMDIRITIDDPKAYTKPGTVTEQANLLPEAELMEFICNENNRDLDHLPGK
;
A
#
# COMPACT_ATOMS: atom_id res chain seq x y z
N ASP A 1 -17.68 6.76 11.04
CA ASP A 1 -16.57 7.34 10.27
C ASP A 1 -17.11 8.30 9.22
N GLY A 2 -17.27 9.58 9.55
CA GLY A 2 -18.06 10.54 8.77
C GLY A 2 -17.73 10.61 7.28
N ASP A 3 -16.57 11.17 6.94
CA ASP A 3 -16.09 11.44 5.58
C ASP A 3 -14.85 10.61 5.23
N THR A 4 -14.73 9.46 5.88
CA THR A 4 -13.65 8.50 5.67
C THR A 4 -14.25 7.21 5.14
N LEU A 5 -13.79 6.76 3.98
CA LEU A 5 -14.06 5.40 3.51
C LEU A 5 -13.12 4.45 4.24
N VAL A 6 -13.66 3.42 4.86
CA VAL A 6 -12.88 2.39 5.54
C VAL A 6 -13.02 1.07 4.79
N VAL A 7 -11.88 0.48 4.45
CA VAL A 7 -11.80 -0.83 3.80
C VAL A 7 -11.14 -1.81 4.76
N ASP A 8 -11.79 -2.94 4.99
CA ASP A 8 -11.34 -4.05 5.83
C ASP A 8 -11.04 -5.24 4.92
N THR A 9 -9.75 -5.58 4.76
CA THR A 9 -9.32 -6.64 3.84
C THR A 9 -8.71 -7.80 4.63
N LYS A 10 -9.22 -9.01 4.40
CA LYS A 10 -8.81 -10.27 5.03
C LYS A 10 -8.88 -11.42 4.02
N GLY A 11 -8.40 -12.60 4.41
CA GLY A 11 -8.45 -13.80 3.57
C GLY A 11 -7.32 -13.89 2.55
N PHE A 12 -6.16 -13.35 2.89
CA PHE A 12 -4.95 -13.45 2.07
C PHE A 12 -4.44 -14.90 2.03
N ASN A 13 -3.69 -15.22 0.97
CA ASN A 13 -3.14 -16.55 0.74
C ASN A 13 -1.65 -16.68 1.10
N GLY A 14 -1.06 -15.66 1.74
CA GLY A 14 0.33 -15.64 2.18
C GLY A 14 1.39 -15.61 1.06
N LYS A 15 1.00 -15.38 -0.20
CA LYS A 15 1.94 -15.39 -1.34
C LYS A 15 2.47 -14.02 -1.75
N ALA A 16 1.82 -12.95 -1.30
CA ALA A 16 2.22 -11.58 -1.64
C ALA A 16 3.24 -11.03 -0.65
N TRP A 17 4.01 -10.04 -1.08
CA TRP A 17 4.77 -9.15 -0.19
C TRP A 17 3.94 -7.90 0.09
N ILE A 18 4.14 -7.28 1.25
CA ILE A 18 3.43 -6.03 1.59
C ILE A 18 4.06 -4.79 0.94
N ASP A 19 5.31 -4.90 0.46
CA ASP A 19 5.99 -3.84 -0.28
C ASP A 19 7.01 -4.39 -1.29
N GLN A 20 7.61 -3.49 -2.06
CA GLN A 20 8.61 -3.82 -3.08
C GLN A 20 9.95 -4.29 -2.50
N LEU A 21 10.20 -4.09 -1.20
CA LEU A 21 11.40 -4.56 -0.51
C LEU A 21 11.27 -6.03 -0.05
N GLY A 22 10.17 -6.69 -0.40
CA GLY A 22 9.95 -8.10 -0.09
C GLY A 22 9.55 -8.35 1.35
N LYS A 23 8.98 -7.35 2.04
CA LYS A 23 8.48 -7.56 3.39
C LYS A 23 7.38 -8.64 3.40
N PRO A 24 7.52 -9.69 4.22
CA PRO A 24 6.66 -10.86 4.15
C PRO A 24 5.20 -10.57 4.53
N SER A 25 4.28 -11.38 4.03
CA SER A 25 2.91 -11.48 4.54
C SER A 25 2.50 -12.94 4.67
N THR A 26 1.50 -13.20 5.50
CA THR A 26 0.94 -14.53 5.74
C THR A 26 -0.57 -14.53 5.52
N GLU A 27 -1.20 -15.69 5.65
CA GLU A 27 -2.66 -15.83 5.63
C GLU A 27 -3.34 -15.16 6.84
N ALA A 28 -2.57 -14.82 7.88
CA ALA A 28 -3.05 -14.07 9.04
C ALA A 28 -3.09 -12.55 8.80
N LEU A 29 -2.66 -12.07 7.63
CA LEU A 29 -2.69 -10.65 7.29
C LEU A 29 -4.14 -10.10 7.35
N HIS A 30 -4.27 -8.97 8.03
CA HIS A 30 -5.44 -8.12 8.06
C HIS A 30 -4.99 -6.69 7.74
N VAL A 31 -5.54 -6.14 6.67
CA VAL A 31 -5.26 -4.76 6.26
C VAL A 31 -6.49 -3.91 6.50
N THR A 32 -6.32 -2.79 7.21
CA THR A 32 -7.36 -1.76 7.34
C THR A 32 -6.89 -0.48 6.68
N GLU A 33 -7.64 -0.01 5.69
CA GLU A 33 -7.33 1.22 4.96
C GLU A 33 -8.39 2.27 5.25
N ARG A 34 -7.95 3.48 5.58
CA ARG A 34 -8.82 4.62 5.87
C ARG A 34 -8.51 5.73 4.88
N PHE A 35 -9.39 5.90 3.90
CA PHE A 35 -9.29 6.88 2.84
C PHE A 35 -10.01 8.15 3.23
N ARG A 36 -9.27 9.26 3.29
CA ARG A 36 -9.79 10.56 3.69
C ARG A 36 -9.39 11.62 2.67
N ARG A 37 -10.35 12.12 1.90
CA ARG A 37 -10.14 13.32 1.08
C ARG A 37 -10.05 14.54 1.98
N LYS A 38 -8.92 15.25 1.90
CA LYS A 38 -8.67 16.51 2.63
C LYS A 38 -9.34 17.68 1.92
N ASP A 39 -9.29 17.64 0.59
CA ASP A 39 -9.93 18.58 -0.33
C ASP A 39 -10.18 17.87 -1.68
N PHE A 40 -10.52 18.63 -2.73
CA PHE A 40 -10.82 18.08 -4.05
C PHE A 40 -9.64 17.32 -4.68
N GLY A 41 -8.40 17.77 -4.44
CA GLY A 41 -7.20 17.29 -5.09
C GLY A 41 -6.32 16.36 -4.25
N HIS A 42 -6.51 16.32 -2.93
CA HIS A 42 -5.62 15.60 -2.02
C HIS A 42 -6.37 14.59 -1.14
N MET A 43 -5.81 13.39 -1.04
CA MET A 43 -6.32 12.31 -0.21
C MET A 43 -5.20 11.70 0.65
N ASP A 44 -5.50 11.49 1.93
CA ASP A 44 -4.66 10.68 2.79
C ASP A 44 -5.23 9.26 2.85
N ILE A 45 -4.36 8.27 2.70
CA ILE A 45 -4.68 6.85 2.82
C ILE A 45 -3.89 6.31 4.00
N ARG A 46 -4.55 6.11 5.13
CA ARG A 46 -3.91 5.47 6.30
C ARG A 46 -4.09 3.97 6.19
N ILE A 47 -2.99 3.25 6.06
CA ILE A 47 -2.94 1.80 5.88
C ILE A 47 -2.37 1.20 7.16
N THR A 48 -3.16 0.38 7.84
CA THR A 48 -2.73 -0.42 8.99
C THR A 48 -2.55 -1.87 8.55
N ILE A 49 -1.34 -2.39 8.73
CA ILE A 49 -0.94 -3.76 8.46
C ILE A 49 -0.88 -4.51 9.79
N ASP A 50 -1.73 -5.51 9.96
CA ASP A 50 -1.71 -6.42 11.10
C ASP A 50 -1.47 -7.85 10.60
N ASP A 51 -0.30 -8.40 10.88
CA ASP A 51 0.02 -9.79 10.60
C ASP A 51 0.87 -10.36 11.76
N PRO A 52 0.23 -10.98 12.76
CA PRO A 52 0.90 -11.43 13.98
C PRO A 52 1.86 -12.60 13.75
N LYS A 53 1.83 -13.24 12.56
CA LYS A 53 2.77 -14.31 12.21
C LYS A 53 4.05 -13.78 11.57
N ALA A 54 4.01 -12.58 10.98
CA ALA A 54 5.17 -11.95 10.36
C ALA A 54 5.77 -10.81 11.21
N TYR A 55 4.96 -10.08 11.98
CA TYR A 55 5.38 -8.87 12.70
C TYR A 55 5.03 -8.92 14.19
N THR A 56 5.83 -8.24 15.01
CA THR A 56 5.66 -8.20 16.47
C THR A 56 4.52 -7.29 16.93
N LYS A 57 4.06 -6.37 16.06
CA LYS A 57 2.94 -5.45 16.30
C LYS A 57 2.39 -4.93 14.97
N PRO A 58 1.13 -4.46 14.93
CA PRO A 58 0.59 -3.77 13.78
C PRO A 58 1.42 -2.53 13.41
N GLY A 59 1.68 -2.35 12.12
CA GLY A 59 2.34 -1.19 11.54
C GLY A 59 1.32 -0.28 10.86
N THR A 60 1.55 1.03 10.86
CA THR A 60 0.70 1.98 10.12
C THR A 60 1.56 2.92 9.29
N VAL A 61 1.20 3.07 8.02
CA VAL A 61 1.76 4.07 7.09
C VAL A 61 0.63 4.98 6.61
N THR A 62 0.96 6.21 6.24
CA THR A 62 0.01 7.12 5.59
C THR A 62 0.59 7.53 4.25
N GLU A 63 -0.10 7.13 3.20
CA GLU A 63 0.20 7.51 1.82
C GLU A 63 -0.61 8.74 1.44
N GLN A 64 -0.04 9.59 0.59
CA GLN A 64 -0.67 10.81 0.09
C GLN A 64 -0.92 10.66 -1.40
N ALA A 65 -2.19 10.67 -1.80
CA ALA A 65 -2.60 10.61 -3.20
C ALA A 65 -3.01 12.01 -3.68
N ASN A 66 -2.45 12.42 -4.82
CA ASN A 66 -2.74 13.69 -5.47
C ASN A 66 -3.51 13.45 -6.76
N LEU A 67 -4.55 14.24 -7.00
CA LEU A 67 -5.29 14.25 -8.27
C LEU A 67 -4.43 14.90 -9.36
N LEU A 68 -4.17 14.15 -10.42
CA LEU A 68 -3.43 14.62 -11.61
C LEU A 68 -4.35 14.54 -12.84
N PRO A 69 -5.19 15.55 -13.09
CA PRO A 69 -6.28 15.46 -14.08
C PRO A 69 -5.79 15.44 -15.53
N GLU A 70 -4.60 15.97 -15.81
CA GLU A 70 -3.99 16.01 -17.15
C GLU A 70 -2.91 14.92 -17.33
N ALA A 71 -2.65 14.11 -16.29
CA ALA A 71 -1.67 13.04 -16.40
C ALA A 71 -2.26 11.84 -17.13
N GLU A 72 -1.48 11.29 -18.05
CA GLU A 72 -1.77 9.98 -18.65
C GLU A 72 -1.17 8.88 -17.79
N LEU A 73 -1.90 7.76 -17.66
CA LEU A 73 -1.38 6.55 -17.03
C LEU A 73 -0.30 5.97 -17.92
N MET A 74 0.96 6.10 -17.50
CA MET A 74 2.08 5.46 -18.16
C MET A 74 2.02 3.95 -17.94
N GLU A 75 2.27 3.17 -18.99
CA GLU A 75 2.43 1.72 -18.86
C GLU A 75 3.71 1.41 -18.09
N PHE A 76 3.60 0.50 -17.11
CA PHE A 76 4.73 0.00 -16.36
C PHE A 76 4.61 -1.51 -16.19
N ILE A 77 5.56 -2.25 -16.76
CA ILE A 77 5.66 -3.71 -16.64
C ILE A 77 6.96 -4.03 -15.91
N CYS A 78 6.85 -4.50 -14.66
CA CYS A 78 8.02 -4.81 -13.82
C CYS A 78 9.02 -5.80 -14.45
N ASN A 79 8.59 -6.62 -15.42
CA ASN A 79 9.41 -7.63 -16.07
C ASN A 79 10.11 -7.13 -17.36
N GLU A 80 9.80 -5.92 -17.84
CA GLU A 80 10.37 -5.35 -19.07
C GLU A 80 11.38 -4.25 -18.73
N ASN A 81 12.65 -4.63 -18.55
CA ASN A 81 13.76 -3.69 -18.30
C ASN A 81 13.54 -2.75 -17.09
N ASN A 82 13.13 -3.32 -15.95
CA ASN A 82 12.91 -2.55 -14.73
C ASN A 82 14.20 -1.91 -14.21
N ARG A 83 14.29 -0.59 -14.36
CA ARG A 83 15.43 0.24 -13.91
C ARG A 83 15.29 0.72 -12.46
N ASP A 84 14.11 0.57 -11.84
CA ASP A 84 13.89 1.01 -10.47
C ASP A 84 14.65 0.16 -9.45
N LEU A 85 15.03 -1.07 -9.83
CA LEU A 85 15.89 -1.92 -9.00
C LEU A 85 17.19 -1.20 -8.58
N ASP A 86 17.73 -0.28 -9.38
CA ASP A 86 18.95 0.47 -9.05
C ASP A 86 18.71 1.57 -8.01
N HIS A 87 17.46 1.98 -7.81
CA HIS A 87 17.05 3.02 -6.89
C HIS A 87 16.45 2.47 -5.59
N LEU A 88 16.23 1.15 -5.48
CA LEU A 88 15.74 0.53 -4.26
C LEU A 88 16.85 0.46 -3.19
N PRO A 89 16.58 0.92 -1.95
CA PRO A 89 17.54 0.83 -0.85
C PRO A 89 17.78 -0.64 -0.45
N GLY A 90 19.04 -0.99 -0.18
CA GLY A 90 19.43 -2.32 0.33
C GLY A 90 20.09 -3.27 -0.68
N LYS A 91 20.53 -2.78 -1.85
CA LYS A 91 21.52 -3.46 -2.70
C LYS A 91 22.93 -3.40 -2.10
#